data_AF-A0A0B6Y279-F1
#
_entry.id   AF-A0A0B6Y279-F1
#
_cell.length_a   1.000
_cell.length_b   1.000
_cell.length_c   1.000
_cell.angle_alpha   90.00
_cell.angle_beta   90.00
_cell.angle_gamma   90.00
#
_symmetry.space_group_name_H-M   'P 1'
#
loop_
_entity.id
_entity.type
_entity.pdbx_description
1 polymer ?
#
loop_
_entity_poly.entity_id
_entity_poly.type
_entity_poly.pdbx_seq_one_letter_code
_entity_poly.pdbx_strand_id
1 'polypeptide(L)'
;FIMAEITAYFESYRHVLEGLQKMVEIPLEQYIISCKREINPPRYLHRDMCYSIASIMNEVYDHYPVPVLNDIEWPNADSTMLNDSQLDALKLALTNEMTLIQGPPGTGKTYVGLKIMRIILENKIMKRVIGNKGPILVVCFTNHALDQFLEGILEFC
;
A
#
# COMPACT_ATOMS: atom_id res chain seq x y z
N PHE A 1 -33.37 -24.66 3.37
CA PHE A 1 -32.27 -24.01 4.13
C PHE A 1 -30.96 -24.38 3.45
N ILE A 2 -30.18 -23.39 3.00
CA ILE A 2 -28.83 -23.63 2.49
C ILE A 2 -27.93 -23.62 3.72
N MET A 3 -27.44 -24.79 4.12
CA MET A 3 -26.40 -24.90 5.14
C MET A 3 -25.08 -24.53 4.46
N ALA A 4 -24.50 -23.39 4.84
CA ALA A 4 -23.13 -23.06 4.47
C ALA A 4 -22.21 -23.69 5.51
N GLU A 5 -21.69 -24.88 5.20
CA GLU A 5 -20.67 -25.54 6.03
C GLU A 5 -19.28 -25.07 5.59
N ILE A 6 -18.48 -24.60 6.54
CA ILE A 6 -17.08 -24.27 6.29
C ILE A 6 -16.32 -25.58 6.09
N THR A 7 -15.65 -25.74 4.95
CA THR A 7 -14.83 -26.93 4.67
C THR A 7 -13.49 -26.93 5.41
N ALA A 8 -13.21 -25.87 6.17
CA ALA A 8 -11.97 -25.68 6.91
C ALA A 8 -12.13 -26.11 8.38
N TYR A 9 -11.09 -26.72 8.94
CA TYR A 9 -11.09 -27.26 10.30
C TYR A 9 -11.30 -26.14 11.35
N PHE A 10 -12.36 -26.21 12.14
CA PHE A 10 -12.75 -25.15 13.07
C PHE A 10 -11.64 -24.73 14.05
N GLU A 11 -10.90 -25.70 14.60
CA GLU A 11 -9.89 -25.42 15.63
C GLU A 11 -8.71 -24.58 15.11
N SER A 12 -8.40 -24.58 13.81
CA SER A 12 -7.37 -23.69 13.28
C SER A 12 -7.80 -22.21 13.24
N TYR A 13 -9.11 -21.94 13.35
CA TYR A 13 -9.67 -20.58 13.34
C TYR A 13 -10.28 -20.16 14.67
N ARG A 14 -10.40 -21.06 15.66
CA ARG A 14 -11.03 -20.78 16.96
C ARG A 14 -10.52 -19.49 17.59
N HIS A 15 -9.20 -19.33 17.66
CA HIS A 15 -8.58 -18.14 18.25
C HIS A 15 -8.82 -16.85 17.45
N VAL A 16 -8.93 -16.95 16.12
CA VAL A 16 -9.28 -15.82 15.27
C VAL A 16 -10.73 -15.40 15.51
N LEU A 17 -11.66 -16.37 15.56
CA LEU A 17 -13.08 -16.13 15.81
C LEU A 17 -13.33 -15.55 17.21
N GLU A 18 -12.67 -16.08 18.24
CA GLU A 18 -12.70 -15.52 19.60
C GLU A 18 -12.16 -14.08 19.65
N GLY A 19 -11.12 -13.79 18.86
CA GLY A 19 -10.61 -12.44 18.69
C GLY A 19 -11.64 -11.51 18.06
N LEU A 20 -12.27 -11.94 16.97
CA LEU A 20 -13.32 -11.17 16.29
C LEU A 20 -14.53 -10.89 17.20
N GLN A 21 -14.95 -11.85 18.02
CA GLN A 21 -16.05 -11.66 18.98
C GLN A 21 -15.75 -10.61 20.05
N LYS A 22 -14.47 -10.34 20.35
CA LYS A 22 -14.03 -9.36 21.35
C LYS A 22 -13.75 -7.98 20.75
N MET A 23 -13.78 -7.83 19.42
CA MET A 23 -13.52 -6.54 18.78
C MET A 23 -14.68 -5.57 19.03
N VAL A 24 -14.34 -4.37 19.51
CA VAL A 24 -15.29 -3.27 19.68
C VAL A 24 -15.35 -2.40 18.42
N GLU A 25 -14.22 -2.20 17.76
CA GLU A 25 -14.08 -1.46 16.51
C GLU A 25 -13.50 -2.37 15.44
N ILE A 26 -14.15 -2.43 14.27
CA ILE A 26 -13.68 -3.23 13.14
C ILE A 26 -12.77 -2.35 12.27
N PRO A 27 -11.49 -2.73 12.05
CA PRO A 27 -10.63 -2.00 11.14
C PRO A 27 -11.25 -1.91 9.74
N LEU A 28 -11.18 -0.71 9.13
CA LEU A 28 -11.73 -0.46 7.79
C LEU A 28 -13.25 -0.68 7.65
N GLU A 29 -14.02 -0.65 8.75
CA GLU A 29 -15.47 -0.83 8.77
C GLU A 29 -16.20 0.03 7.71
N GLN A 30 -15.83 1.30 7.60
CA GLN A 30 -16.45 2.23 6.64
C GLN A 30 -16.35 1.72 5.18
N TYR A 31 -15.30 0.96 4.86
CA TYR A 31 -15.05 0.45 3.51
C TYR A 31 -15.57 -0.97 3.32
N ILE A 32 -15.38 -1.85 4.29
CA ILE A 32 -15.73 -3.28 4.18
C ILE A 32 -17.21 -3.52 4.48
N ILE A 33 -17.77 -2.85 5.49
CA ILE A 33 -19.14 -3.07 5.97
C ILE A 33 -20.08 -2.00 5.40
N SER A 34 -19.70 -0.73 5.54
CA SER A 34 -20.53 0.38 5.07
C SER A 34 -20.39 0.66 3.57
N CYS A 35 -19.45 -0.01 2.89
CA CYS A 35 -19.22 0.11 1.44
C CYS A 35 -19.03 1.56 0.96
N LYS A 36 -18.43 2.42 1.79
CA LYS A 36 -18.12 3.81 1.42
C LYS A 36 -17.15 3.79 0.23
N ARG A 37 -17.54 4.45 -0.87
CA ARG A 37 -16.75 4.47 -2.12
C ARG A 37 -15.67 5.54 -2.12
N GLU A 38 -15.86 6.61 -1.34
CA GLU A 38 -14.89 7.69 -1.20
C GLU A 38 -13.87 7.32 -0.12
N ILE A 39 -12.61 7.15 -0.55
CA ILE A 39 -11.51 6.77 0.33
C ILE A 39 -10.78 8.03 0.78
N ASN A 40 -10.57 8.16 2.09
CA ASN A 40 -9.84 9.29 2.65
C ASN A 40 -8.33 9.10 2.47
N PRO A 41 -7.54 10.19 2.52
CA PRO A 41 -6.10 10.07 2.65
C PRO A 41 -5.65 9.35 3.92
N PRO A 42 -4.49 8.67 3.90
CA PRO A 42 -3.92 8.07 5.10
C PRO A 42 -3.76 9.10 6.21
N ARG A 43 -4.15 8.74 7.45
CA ARG A 43 -4.08 9.64 8.62
C ARG A 43 -2.68 10.20 8.89
N TYR A 44 -1.62 9.56 8.39
CA TYR A 44 -0.25 10.06 8.54
C TYR A 44 0.13 11.15 7.52
N LEU A 45 -0.66 11.32 6.46
CA LEU A 45 -0.41 12.22 5.36
C LEU A 45 -1.14 13.55 5.60
N HIS A 46 -0.40 14.66 5.51
CA HIS A 46 -0.92 16.02 5.67
C HIS A 46 -0.83 16.77 4.33
N ARG A 47 -1.65 17.81 4.15
CA ARG A 47 -1.75 18.55 2.87
C ARG A 47 -0.44 19.16 2.40
N ASP A 48 0.42 19.57 3.32
CA ASP A 48 1.70 20.23 3.00
C ASP A 48 2.85 19.22 2.82
N MET A 49 2.57 17.91 2.83
CA MET A 49 3.60 16.89 2.67
C MET A 49 3.93 16.64 1.21
N CYS A 50 5.22 16.76 0.89
CA CYS A 50 5.76 16.35 -0.39
C CYS A 50 6.57 15.07 -0.24
N TYR A 51 6.47 14.17 -1.23
CA TYR A 51 7.29 12.96 -1.30
C TYR A 51 8.34 13.11 -2.39
N SER A 52 9.56 12.67 -2.09
CA SER A 52 10.51 12.33 -3.13
C SER A 52 10.04 11.08 -3.85
N ILE A 53 9.92 11.17 -5.17
CA ILE A 53 9.58 10.04 -6.06
C ILE A 53 10.73 9.73 -7.04
N ALA A 54 11.94 10.19 -6.73
CA ALA A 54 13.11 10.03 -7.59
C ALA A 54 13.36 8.57 -8.02
N SER A 55 13.03 7.60 -7.15
CA SER A 55 13.22 6.16 -7.40
C SER A 55 12.34 5.55 -8.51
N ILE A 56 11.39 6.32 -9.05
CA ILE A 56 10.58 5.94 -10.21
C ILE A 56 10.76 6.88 -11.41
N MET A 57 11.51 7.97 -11.28
CA MET A 57 11.73 8.93 -12.36
C MET A 57 12.80 8.42 -13.34
N ASN A 58 12.67 8.77 -14.62
CA ASN A 58 13.74 8.57 -15.59
C ASN A 58 14.87 9.60 -15.34
N GLU A 59 16.13 9.21 -15.54
CA GLU A 59 17.32 10.04 -15.23
C GLU A 59 17.38 11.39 -15.99
N VAL A 60 16.60 11.53 -17.05
CA VAL A 60 16.55 12.73 -17.90
C VAL A 60 15.77 13.88 -17.25
N TYR A 61 14.94 13.61 -16.24
CA TYR A 61 14.04 14.59 -15.65
C TYR A 61 14.48 15.03 -14.26
N ASP A 62 14.29 16.32 -13.96
CA ASP A 62 14.57 16.88 -12.64
C ASP A 62 13.75 16.20 -11.55
N HIS A 63 14.42 15.95 -10.42
CA HIS A 63 13.82 15.29 -9.25
C HIS A 63 13.37 16.34 -8.25
N TYR A 64 12.09 16.72 -8.31
CA TYR A 64 11.47 17.57 -7.30
C TYR A 64 10.54 16.78 -6.39
N PRO A 65 10.43 17.14 -5.09
CA PRO A 65 9.41 16.60 -4.22
C PRO A 65 8.00 16.91 -4.76
N VAL A 66 7.13 15.91 -4.78
CA VAL A 66 5.75 16.04 -5.27
C VAL A 66 4.79 16.16 -4.09
N PRO A 67 3.93 17.19 -4.02
CA PRO A 67 2.83 17.22 -3.07
C PRO A 67 1.82 16.13 -3.46
N VAL A 68 1.92 14.97 -2.81
CA VAL A 68 1.24 13.74 -3.25
C VAL A 68 -0.28 13.85 -3.26
N LEU A 69 -0.86 14.75 -2.46
CA LEU A 69 -2.30 15.02 -2.43
C LEU A 69 -2.78 16.01 -3.51
N ASN A 70 -1.87 16.60 -4.28
CA ASN A 70 -2.22 17.42 -5.44
C ASN A 70 -2.09 16.58 -6.72
N ASP A 71 -3.23 16.17 -7.26
CA ASP A 71 -3.33 15.30 -8.43
C ASP A 71 -2.59 15.85 -9.67
N ILE A 72 -2.58 17.18 -9.82
CA ILE A 72 -2.06 17.93 -10.96
C ILE A 72 -0.53 17.97 -10.98
N GLU A 73 0.10 17.88 -9.81
CA GLU A 73 1.56 17.98 -9.67
C GLU A 73 2.28 16.63 -9.82
N TRP A 74 1.54 15.55 -10.06
CA TRP A 74 2.14 14.25 -10.37
C TRP A 74 2.80 14.27 -11.76
N PRO A 75 3.96 13.61 -11.92
CA PRO A 75 4.56 13.46 -13.24
C PRO A 75 3.68 12.57 -14.14
N ASN A 76 3.84 12.71 -15.44
CA ASN A 76 3.25 11.80 -16.42
C ASN A 76 4.04 10.49 -16.48
N ALA A 77 3.40 9.41 -16.93
CA ALA A 77 4.03 8.09 -17.06
C ALA A 77 5.31 8.13 -17.91
N ASP A 78 5.33 8.89 -19.01
CA ASP A 78 6.50 9.07 -19.90
C ASP A 78 7.74 9.64 -19.19
N SER A 79 7.55 10.34 -18.07
CA SER A 79 8.64 10.87 -17.24
C SER A 79 9.14 9.86 -16.20
N THR A 80 8.48 8.72 -16.09
CA THR A 80 8.76 7.66 -15.11
C THR A 80 9.15 6.34 -15.78
N MET A 81 9.64 5.41 -14.99
CA MET A 81 9.87 4.02 -15.40
C MET A 81 8.60 3.16 -15.36
N LEU A 82 7.44 3.75 -15.02
CA LEU A 82 6.16 3.07 -14.88
C LEU A 82 5.27 3.37 -16.08
N ASN A 83 4.47 2.40 -16.50
CA ASN A 83 3.35 2.69 -17.41
C ASN A 83 2.19 3.36 -16.65
N ASP A 84 1.21 3.89 -17.39
CA ASP A 84 0.07 4.63 -16.82
C ASP A 84 -0.64 3.86 -15.69
N SER A 85 -0.99 2.59 -15.93
CA SER A 85 -1.70 1.77 -14.93
C SER A 85 -0.90 1.49 -13.66
N GLN A 86 0.43 1.38 -13.79
CA GLN A 86 1.34 1.17 -12.66
C GLN A 86 1.54 2.46 -11.86
N LEU A 87 1.64 3.60 -12.56
CA LEU A 87 1.74 4.91 -11.93
C LEU A 87 0.45 5.26 -11.18
N ASP A 88 -0.71 5.00 -11.78
CA ASP A 88 -2.01 5.17 -11.13
C ASP A 88 -2.14 4.30 -9.88
N ALA A 89 -1.74 3.02 -9.96
CA ALA A 89 -1.75 2.12 -8.82
C ALA A 89 -0.84 2.60 -7.68
N LEU A 90 0.34 3.13 -8.02
CA LEU A 90 1.29 3.70 -7.07
C LEU A 90 0.73 4.97 -6.41
N LYS A 91 0.15 5.87 -7.22
CA LYS A 91 -0.50 7.10 -6.75
C LYS A 91 -1.60 6.78 -5.75
N LEU A 92 -2.55 5.93 -6.12
CA LEU A 92 -3.64 5.49 -5.25
C LEU A 92 -3.12 4.89 -3.93
N ALA A 93 -2.10 4.03 -3.99
CA ALA A 93 -1.53 3.41 -2.79
C ALA A 93 -0.86 4.41 -1.82
N LEU A 94 -0.33 5.52 -2.32
CA LEU A 94 0.32 6.55 -1.51
C LEU A 94 -0.68 7.61 -1.01
N THR A 95 -1.79 7.83 -1.72
CA THR A 95 -2.75 8.90 -1.41
C THR A 95 -4.00 8.42 -0.70
N ASN A 96 -4.30 7.12 -0.67
CA ASN A 96 -5.53 6.57 -0.09
C ASN A 96 -5.23 5.64 1.09
N GLU A 97 -6.03 5.72 2.15
CA GLU A 97 -5.86 4.86 3.32
C GLU A 97 -6.23 3.38 3.08
N MET A 98 -6.90 3.10 1.96
CA MET A 98 -7.18 1.76 1.45
C MET A 98 -7.09 1.77 -0.08
N THR A 99 -6.39 0.80 -0.65
CA THR A 99 -6.29 0.64 -2.11
C THR A 99 -6.31 -0.84 -2.48
N LEU A 100 -7.04 -1.18 -3.56
CA LEU A 100 -7.02 -2.50 -4.17
C LEU A 100 -6.29 -2.43 -5.51
N ILE A 101 -5.13 -3.07 -5.59
CA ILE A 101 -4.36 -3.18 -6.85
C ILE A 101 -4.59 -4.57 -7.42
N GLN A 102 -5.19 -4.64 -8.60
CA GLN A 102 -5.45 -5.89 -9.32
C GLN A 102 -4.67 -5.91 -10.63
N GLY A 103 -4.18 -7.09 -11.00
CA GLY A 103 -3.55 -7.30 -12.30
C GLY A 103 -3.43 -8.79 -12.62
N PRO A 104 -3.51 -9.20 -13.91
CA PRO A 104 -3.22 -10.56 -14.34
C PRO A 104 -1.83 -11.08 -13.90
N PRO A 105 -1.55 -12.39 -13.99
CA PRO A 105 -0.20 -12.91 -13.80
C PRO A 105 0.81 -12.19 -14.70
N GLY A 106 1.98 -11.85 -14.16
CA GLY A 106 3.05 -11.19 -14.93
C GLY A 106 2.93 -9.67 -15.12
N THR A 107 1.87 -9.00 -14.65
CA THR A 107 1.71 -7.53 -14.86
C THR A 107 2.48 -6.63 -13.90
N GLY A 108 3.51 -7.15 -13.23
CA GLY A 108 4.39 -6.35 -12.38
C GLY A 108 3.78 -5.92 -11.04
N LYS A 109 2.79 -6.63 -10.48
CA LYS A 109 2.24 -6.30 -9.15
C LYS A 109 3.32 -6.24 -8.05
N THR A 110 4.23 -7.22 -8.03
CA THR A 110 5.39 -7.22 -7.11
C THR A 110 6.27 -5.99 -7.35
N TYR A 111 6.55 -5.67 -8.62
CA TYR A 111 7.35 -4.51 -8.99
C TYR A 111 6.71 -3.19 -8.50
N VAL A 112 5.41 -2.98 -8.73
CA VAL A 112 4.67 -1.81 -8.21
C VAL A 112 4.68 -1.79 -6.68
N GLY A 113 4.47 -2.92 -6.02
CA GLY A 113 4.53 -3.04 -4.56
C GLY A 113 5.90 -2.64 -3.99
N LEU A 114 6.99 -3.04 -4.66
CA LEU A 114 8.36 -2.65 -4.28
C LEU A 114 8.57 -1.14 -4.48
N LYS A 115 8.06 -0.54 -5.56
CA LYS A 115 8.14 0.91 -5.76
C LYS A 115 7.35 1.70 -4.72
N ILE A 116 6.14 1.25 -4.37
CA ILE A 116 5.35 1.84 -3.27
C ILE A 116 6.14 1.76 -1.97
N MET A 117 6.66 0.58 -1.63
CA MET A 117 7.43 0.37 -0.41
C MET A 117 8.69 1.25 -0.38
N ARG A 118 9.42 1.33 -1.49
CA ARG A 118 10.60 2.16 -1.64
C ARG A 118 10.29 3.63 -1.40
N ILE A 119 9.27 4.19 -2.06
CA ILE A 119 8.86 5.58 -1.84
C ILE A 119 8.43 5.79 -0.39
N ILE A 120 7.64 4.87 0.19
CA ILE A 120 7.27 4.96 1.60
C ILE A 120 8.51 4.95 2.51
N LEU A 121 9.52 4.10 2.25
CA LEU A 121 10.74 4.03 3.06
C LEU A 121 11.65 5.24 2.88
N GLU A 122 11.89 5.68 1.65
CA GLU A 122 12.69 6.87 1.31
C GLU A 122 12.09 8.12 1.96
N ASN A 123 10.76 8.23 1.98
CA ASN A 123 10.07 9.34 2.64
C ASN A 123 9.83 9.11 4.14
N LYS A 124 9.92 7.86 4.63
CA LYS A 124 9.94 7.54 6.07
C LYS A 124 11.23 7.96 6.75
N ILE A 125 12.32 8.22 6.02
CA ILE A 125 13.54 8.79 6.60
C ILE A 125 13.34 10.29 6.98
N MET A 126 12.21 10.92 6.62
CA MET A 126 11.72 12.18 7.24
C MET A 126 11.12 11.99 8.66
N LYS A 127 11.44 10.89 9.34
CA LYS A 127 11.13 10.52 10.74
C LYS A 127 11.54 11.52 11.83
N ARG A 128 12.12 12.68 11.51
CA ARG A 128 12.37 13.74 12.51
C ARG A 128 11.16 14.64 12.77
N VAL A 129 10.18 14.72 11.87
CA VAL A 129 9.01 15.60 12.01
C VAL A 129 7.78 14.84 12.55
N ILE A 130 7.72 13.53 12.32
CA ILE A 130 6.55 12.71 12.63
C ILE A 130 6.97 11.61 13.61
N GLY A 131 6.82 11.89 14.91
CA GLY A 131 7.22 10.98 15.99
C GLY A 131 6.78 9.52 15.74
N ASN A 132 7.78 8.63 15.69
CA ASN A 132 7.71 7.18 15.90
C ASN A 132 6.42 6.45 15.44
N LYS A 133 5.97 6.65 14.20
CA LYS A 133 4.77 6.00 13.64
C LYS A 133 5.04 4.58 13.13
N GLY A 134 5.21 3.63 14.06
CA GLY A 134 4.95 2.18 13.90
C GLY A 134 5.70 1.37 12.82
N PRO A 135 5.71 0.03 12.94
CA PRO A 135 6.27 -0.86 11.92
C PRO A 135 5.39 -0.90 10.65
N ILE A 136 5.96 -1.33 9.53
CA ILE A 136 5.20 -1.77 8.34
C ILE A 136 4.93 -3.26 8.50
N LEU A 137 3.66 -3.68 8.42
CA LEU A 137 3.29 -5.08 8.39
C LEU A 137 3.09 -5.53 6.95
N VAL A 138 3.86 -6.53 6.53
CA VAL A 138 3.73 -7.19 5.22
C VAL A 138 3.11 -8.57 5.45
N VAL A 139 2.03 -8.88 4.74
CA VAL A 139 1.34 -10.18 4.84
C VAL A 139 1.20 -10.78 3.45
N CYS A 140 1.61 -12.04 3.29
CA CYS A 140 1.48 -12.79 2.05
C CYS A 140 0.88 -14.18 2.32
N PHE A 141 0.28 -14.78 1.29
CA PHE A 141 -0.33 -16.10 1.42
C PHE A 141 0.70 -17.24 1.53
N THR A 142 1.87 -17.10 0.89
CA THR A 142 2.95 -18.09 0.91
C THR A 142 4.25 -17.47 1.39
N ASN A 143 5.09 -18.27 2.05
CA ASN A 143 6.43 -17.85 2.47
C ASN A 143 7.29 -17.46 1.26
N HIS A 144 7.23 -18.22 0.17
CA HIS A 144 7.99 -17.91 -1.03
C HIS A 144 7.69 -16.51 -1.60
N ALA A 145 6.41 -16.10 -1.62
CA ALA A 145 6.04 -14.76 -2.07
C ALA A 145 6.52 -13.67 -1.09
N LEU A 146 6.48 -13.97 0.22
CA LEU A 146 7.00 -13.07 1.25
C LEU A 146 8.51 -12.89 1.09
N ASP A 147 9.27 -13.98 0.96
CA ASP A 147 10.73 -13.96 0.84
C ASP A 147 11.17 -13.14 -0.38
N GLN A 148 10.58 -13.41 -1.55
CA GLN A 148 10.85 -12.63 -2.77
C GLN A 148 10.56 -11.14 -2.60
N PHE A 149 9.47 -10.79 -1.91
CA PHE A 149 9.12 -9.40 -1.69
C PHE A 149 10.09 -8.72 -0.70
N LEU A 150 10.49 -9.42 0.36
CA LEU A 150 11.47 -8.91 1.33
C LEU A 150 12.87 -8.79 0.72
N GLU A 151 13.31 -9.75 -0.09
CA GLU A 151 14.56 -9.66 -0.85
C GLU A 151 14.58 -8.41 -1.72
N GLY A 152 13.50 -8.14 -2.44
CA GLY A 152 13.37 -6.89 -3.22
C GLY A 152 13.42 -5.63 -2.37
N ILE A 153 12.90 -5.67 -1.13
CA ILE A 153 12.98 -4.53 -0.19
C ILE A 153 14.42 -4.30 0.30
N LEU A 154 15.19 -5.36 0.51
CA LEU A 154 16.57 -5.28 0.99
C LEU A 154 17.50 -4.57 -0.01
N GLU A 155 17.16 -4.52 -1.30
CA GLU A 155 17.95 -3.80 -2.31
C GLU A 155 17.98 -2.28 -2.10
N PHE A 156 17.05 -1.72 -1.32
CA PHE A 156 16.93 -0.28 -1.06
C PHE A 156 16.79 0.07 0.43
N CYS A 157 17.10 -0.86 1.33
CA CYS A 157 17.17 -0.62 2.78
C CYS A 157 18.60 -0.34 3.27
#